data_AF-A0A167VWH1-F1
#
_entry.id   AF-A0A167VWH1-F1
#
_cell.length_a   1.000
_cell.length_b   1.000
_cell.length_c   1.000
_cell.angle_alpha   90.00
_cell.angle_beta   90.00
_cell.angle_gamma   90.00
#
_symmetry.space_group_name_H-M   'P 1'
#
loop_
_entity.id
_entity.type
_entity.pdbx_description
1 polymer ?
#
loop_
_entity_poly.entity_id
_entity_poly.type
_entity_poly.pdbx_seq_one_letter_code
_entity_poly.pdbx_strand_id
1 'polypeptide(L)'
;MTMALSPNLPPLQTPTSSWTHPDNIWITPNSSNLVISCDVCPELRPAGADHLPILTKLNLTITRPAAKPTRNFCTANFEKVCAGLKTNLDLTCPARLITSSDDFNSAVDLLIMTIQEVIESEIPLSNPSPHSK
;
A
#
# COMPACT_ATOMS: atom_id res chain seq x y z
N MET A 1 -0.93 14.56 15.90
CA MET A 1 -0.77 14.58 14.44
C MET A 1 -1.41 15.85 13.91
N THR A 2 -0.90 16.41 12.82
CA THR A 2 -1.42 17.63 12.19
C THR A 2 -1.63 17.37 10.70
N MET A 3 -2.61 18.04 10.09
CA MET A 3 -2.86 17.93 8.66
C MET A 3 -1.83 18.77 7.89
N ALA A 4 -1.14 18.18 6.91
CA ALA A 4 -0.17 18.85 6.05
C ALA A 4 -0.87 19.66 4.95
N LEU A 5 -1.90 19.04 4.36
CA LEU A 5 -2.67 19.63 3.28
C LEU A 5 -3.61 20.67 3.88
N SER A 6 -3.62 21.86 3.30
CA SER A 6 -4.53 22.92 3.75
C SER A 6 -5.99 22.49 3.56
N PRO A 7 -6.86 22.62 4.58
CA PRO A 7 -8.28 22.28 4.47
C PRO A 7 -9.02 23.06 3.36
N ASN A 8 -8.45 24.18 2.91
CA ASN A 8 -8.99 25.04 1.86
C ASN A 8 -8.56 24.60 0.45
N LEU A 9 -7.87 23.47 0.30
CA LEU A 9 -7.42 22.92 -0.97
C LEU A 9 -8.12 21.57 -1.26
N PRO A 10 -9.41 21.58 -1.61
CA PRO A 10 -10.13 20.35 -1.92
C PRO A 10 -9.55 19.69 -3.18
N PRO A 11 -9.05 18.44 -3.10
CA PRO A 11 -8.47 17.75 -4.24
C PRO A 11 -9.54 17.08 -5.12
N LEU A 12 -10.78 16.87 -4.66
CA LEU A 12 -11.80 16.18 -5.45
C LEU A 12 -12.79 17.16 -6.06
N GLN A 13 -13.07 17.02 -7.35
CA GLN A 13 -14.19 17.65 -8.04
C GLN A 13 -15.30 16.62 -8.30
N THR A 14 -16.46 16.79 -7.67
CA THR A 14 -17.59 15.88 -7.85
C THR A 14 -18.18 16.01 -9.26
N PRO A 15 -19.00 15.04 -9.71
CA PRO A 15 -19.73 15.15 -10.97
C PRO A 15 -20.64 16.39 -11.07
N THR A 16 -21.10 16.91 -9.92
CA THR A 16 -21.90 18.15 -9.84
C THR A 16 -21.04 19.42 -9.82
N SER A 17 -19.74 19.31 -10.11
CA SER A 17 -18.75 20.41 -10.03
C SER A 17 -18.56 21.00 -8.63
N SER A 18 -18.97 20.30 -7.58
CA SER A 18 -18.67 20.67 -6.20
C SER A 18 -17.27 20.21 -5.83
N TRP A 19 -16.61 20.92 -4.93
CA TRP A 19 -15.27 20.55 -4.45
C TRP A 19 -15.35 19.92 -3.05
N THR A 20 -14.67 18.79 -2.85
CA THR A 20 -14.63 18.08 -1.56
C THR A 20 -13.21 17.68 -1.18
N HIS A 21 -12.99 17.41 0.11
CA HIS A 21 -11.68 17.11 0.70
C HIS A 21 -11.58 15.70 1.31
N PRO A 22 -11.75 14.63 0.50
CA PRO A 22 -11.65 13.26 1.00
C PRO A 22 -10.20 12.82 1.26
N ASP A 23 -9.24 13.30 0.47
CA ASP A 23 -7.84 12.93 0.59
C ASP A 23 -7.13 13.82 1.60
N ASN A 24 -6.36 13.20 2.50
CA ASN A 24 -5.70 13.91 3.59
C ASN A 24 -4.26 13.43 3.74
N ILE A 25 -3.35 14.36 4.01
CA ILE A 25 -1.97 14.06 4.38
C ILE A 25 -1.78 14.44 5.84
N TRP A 26 -1.43 13.46 6.67
CA TRP A 26 -1.23 13.64 8.12
C TRP A 26 0.24 13.51 8.49
N ILE A 27 0.71 14.40 9.35
CA ILE A 27 2.10 14.46 9.81
C ILE A 27 2.15 14.22 11.32
N THR A 28 3.16 13.49 11.76
CA THR A 28 3.48 13.36 13.19
C THR A 28 4.32 14.55 13.66
N PRO A 29 4.29 14.93 14.95
CA PRO A 29 5.11 16.04 15.44
C PRO A 29 6.60 15.91 15.09
N ASN A 30 7.13 14.68 15.04
CA ASN A 30 8.54 14.41 14.74
C ASN A 30 8.90 14.62 13.27
N SER A 31 7.92 14.71 12.37
CA SER A 31 8.12 14.86 10.92
C SER A 31 7.67 16.21 10.37
N SER A 32 7.15 17.12 11.21
CA SER A 32 6.69 18.46 10.76
C SER A 32 7.80 19.27 10.12
N ASN A 33 9.00 19.27 10.72
CA ASN A 33 10.18 19.99 10.22
C ASN A 33 10.74 19.41 8.91
N LEU A 34 10.28 18.23 8.50
CA LEU A 34 10.71 17.59 7.26
C LEU A 34 9.82 18.01 6.09
N VAL A 35 8.64 18.59 6.33
CA VAL A 35 7.72 18.98 5.25
C VAL A 35 8.09 20.36 4.73
N ILE A 36 8.52 20.43 3.47
CA ILE A 36 8.83 21.68 2.76
C ILE A 36 7.54 22.31 2.25
N SER A 37 6.65 21.51 1.65
CA SER A 37 5.34 21.94 1.16
C SER A 37 4.39 20.76 1.02
N CYS A 38 3.08 21.02 1.03
CA CYS A 38 2.04 20.02 0.76
C CYS A 38 0.83 20.74 0.12
N ASP A 39 0.69 20.60 -1.19
CA ASP A 39 -0.31 21.34 -1.98
C ASP A 39 -1.01 20.43 -2.99
N VAL A 40 -2.17 20.87 -3.49
CA VAL A 40 -2.78 20.29 -4.69
C VAL A 40 -2.06 20.81 -5.94
N CYS A 41 -1.95 19.97 -6.96
CA CYS A 41 -1.20 20.25 -8.18
C CYS A 41 -2.12 20.04 -9.40
N PRO A 42 -3.02 21.00 -9.69
CA PRO A 42 -4.05 20.84 -10.71
C PRO A 42 -3.50 20.59 -12.12
N GLU A 43 -2.32 21.12 -12.42
CA GLU A 43 -1.61 20.95 -13.69
C GLU A 43 -1.20 19.50 -13.98
N LEU A 44 -1.13 18.66 -12.95
CA LEU A 44 -0.84 17.23 -13.08
C LEU A 44 -2.10 16.36 -13.13
N ARG A 45 -3.29 16.97 -13.14
CA ARG A 45 -4.56 16.23 -13.19
C ARG A 45 -4.60 15.34 -14.45
N PRO A 46 -4.67 14.02 -14.32
CA PRO A 46 -4.83 13.13 -15.47
C PRO A 46 -6.13 13.40 -16.21
N ALA A 47 -6.13 13.19 -17.53
CA ALA A 47 -7.35 13.29 -18.32
C ALA A 47 -8.42 12.32 -17.80
N GLY A 48 -9.61 12.83 -17.49
CA GLY A 48 -10.72 12.04 -16.97
C GLY A 48 -10.68 11.73 -15.46
N ALA A 49 -9.64 12.14 -14.74
CA ALA A 49 -9.62 12.02 -13.28
C ALA A 49 -10.53 13.07 -12.63
N ASP A 50 -11.28 12.70 -11.61
CA ASP A 50 -12.07 13.57 -10.73
C ASP A 50 -11.26 14.11 -9.54
N HIS A 51 -10.07 13.54 -9.30
CA HIS A 51 -9.13 13.96 -8.26
C HIS A 51 -7.96 14.77 -8.84
N LEU A 52 -7.55 15.80 -8.11
CA LEU A 52 -6.32 16.56 -8.28
C LEU A 52 -5.20 15.87 -7.48
N PRO A 53 -4.02 15.68 -8.08
CA PRO A 53 -2.87 15.15 -7.35
C PRO A 53 -2.48 16.06 -6.16
N ILE A 54 -2.13 15.45 -5.04
CA ILE A 54 -1.50 16.13 -3.90
C ILE A 54 0.01 15.92 -3.98
N LEU A 55 0.77 17.00 -3.99
CA LEU A 55 2.23 17.00 -4.02
C LEU A 55 2.78 17.41 -2.66
N THR A 56 3.41 16.45 -1.97
CA THR A 56 4.16 16.71 -0.72
C THR A 56 5.66 16.70 -1.00
N LYS A 57 6.34 17.80 -0.68
CA LYS A 57 7.81 17.89 -0.76
C LYS A 57 8.41 17.71 0.62
N LEU A 58 9.33 16.76 0.76
CA LEU A 58 9.98 16.43 2.03
C LEU A 58 11.49 16.68 1.95
N ASN A 59 12.05 17.26 3.00
CA ASN A 59 13.50 17.42 3.19
C ASN A 59 14.04 16.18 3.92
N LEU A 60 14.34 15.13 3.16
CA LEU A 60 14.89 13.89 3.70
C LEU A 60 16.34 13.72 3.25
N THR A 61 17.26 13.55 4.20
CA THR A 61 18.59 13.03 3.90
C THR A 61 18.49 11.51 3.82
N ILE A 62 18.10 11.00 2.65
CA ILE A 62 18.00 9.55 2.43
C ILE A 62 19.36 9.05 1.96
N THR A 63 20.06 8.28 2.80
CA THR A 63 21.15 7.44 2.30
C THR A 63 20.48 6.34 1.48
N ARG A 64 20.69 6.32 0.15
CA ARG A 64 20.07 5.32 -0.74
C ARG A 64 20.72 3.96 -0.44
N PRO A 65 20.06 3.05 0.29
CA PRO A 65 20.62 1.73 0.50
C PRO A 65 20.55 0.96 -0.83
N ALA A 66 21.43 -0.01 -1.02
CA ALA A 66 21.26 -0.96 -2.11
C ALA A 66 19.85 -1.56 -2.00
N ALA A 67 19.05 -1.39 -3.06
CA ALA A 67 17.69 -1.89 -3.08
C ALA A 67 17.72 -3.40 -2.92
N LYS A 68 17.12 -3.91 -1.84
CA LYS A 68 16.96 -5.35 -1.65
C LYS A 68 15.88 -5.86 -2.60
N PRO A 69 16.05 -7.06 -3.19
CA PRO A 69 14.98 -7.71 -3.94
C PRO A 69 13.71 -7.81 -3.08
N THR A 70 12.57 -7.43 -3.66
CA THR A 70 11.24 -7.52 -3.05
C THR A 70 10.35 -8.39 -3.92
N ARG A 71 9.28 -8.97 -3.39
CA ARG A 71 8.30 -9.71 -4.21
C ARG A 71 7.71 -8.79 -5.28
N ASN A 72 7.76 -9.22 -6.53
CA ASN A 72 7.25 -8.47 -7.68
C ASN A 72 5.85 -8.97 -8.06
N PHE A 73 4.84 -8.42 -7.39
CA PHE A 73 3.44 -8.75 -7.65
C PHE A 73 2.98 -8.32 -9.04
N CYS A 74 3.60 -7.31 -9.66
CA CYS A 74 3.23 -6.85 -11.00
C CYS A 74 3.54 -7.88 -12.09
N THR A 75 4.54 -8.74 -11.87
CA THR A 75 4.93 -9.79 -12.84
C THR A 75 4.55 -11.18 -12.36
N ALA A 76 3.73 -11.29 -11.30
CA ALA A 76 3.32 -12.58 -10.78
C ALA A 76 2.32 -13.25 -11.74
N ASN A 77 2.45 -14.57 -11.90
CA ASN A 77 1.40 -15.37 -12.52
C ASN A 77 0.33 -15.65 -11.46
N PHE A 78 -0.70 -14.80 -11.42
CA PHE A 78 -1.76 -14.92 -10.43
C PHE A 78 -2.59 -16.19 -10.55
N GLU A 79 -2.70 -16.81 -11.73
CA GLU A 79 -3.38 -18.09 -11.88
C GLU A 79 -2.64 -19.19 -11.12
N LYS A 80 -1.31 -19.22 -11.22
CA LYS A 80 -0.45 -20.14 -10.46
C LYS A 80 -0.49 -19.86 -8.96
N VAL A 81 -0.43 -18.59 -8.57
CA VAL A 81 -0.54 -18.18 -7.15
C VAL A 81 -1.88 -18.62 -6.57
N CYS A 82 -3.00 -18.39 -7.26
CA CYS A 82 -4.33 -18.78 -6.82
C CYS A 82 -4.49 -20.31 -6.72
N ALA A 83 -3.95 -21.06 -7.69
CA ALA A 83 -3.96 -22.51 -7.66
C ALA A 83 -3.15 -23.04 -6.46
N GLY A 84 -1.93 -22.53 -6.27
CA GLY A 84 -1.07 -22.89 -5.14
C GLY A 84 -1.70 -22.53 -3.80
N LEU A 85 -2.31 -21.35 -3.69
CA LEU A 85 -3.00 -20.92 -2.48
C LEU A 85 -4.18 -21.83 -2.16
N LYS A 86 -5.01 -22.14 -3.16
CA LYS A 86 -6.15 -23.06 -2.98
C LYS A 86 -5.69 -24.42 -2.47
N THR A 87 -4.69 -25.02 -3.12
CA THR A 87 -4.17 -26.33 -2.71
C THR A 87 -3.62 -26.29 -1.28
N ASN A 88 -2.84 -25.28 -0.92
CA ASN A 88 -2.28 -25.20 0.43
C ASN A 88 -3.37 -24.95 1.48
N LEU A 89 -4.31 -24.02 1.25
CA LEU A 89 -5.39 -23.76 2.19
C LEU A 89 -6.31 -24.97 2.40
N ASP A 90 -6.64 -25.69 1.33
CA ASP A 90 -7.46 -26.91 1.42
C ASP A 90 -6.76 -28.00 2.26
N LEU A 91 -5.42 -27.99 2.32
CA LEU A 91 -4.61 -28.94 3.11
C LEU A 91 -4.35 -28.46 4.55
N THR A 92 -3.99 -27.19 4.75
CA THR A 92 -3.48 -26.67 6.02
C THR A 92 -4.54 -25.92 6.82
N CYS A 93 -5.55 -25.35 6.18
CA CYS A 93 -6.54 -24.48 6.82
C CYS A 93 -7.99 -24.97 6.59
N PRO A 94 -8.34 -26.20 6.99
CA PRO A 94 -9.71 -26.68 6.83
C PRO A 94 -10.68 -25.83 7.65
N ALA A 95 -11.83 -25.52 7.05
CA ALA A 95 -12.90 -24.81 7.74
C ALA A 95 -13.39 -25.62 8.95
N ARG A 96 -13.34 -25.00 10.13
CA ARG A 96 -13.75 -25.61 11.39
C ARG A 96 -14.37 -24.58 12.32
N LEU A 97 -15.14 -25.07 13.29
CA LEU A 97 -15.71 -24.21 14.32
C LEU A 97 -14.61 -23.71 15.24
N ILE A 98 -14.51 -22.39 15.39
CA ILE A 98 -13.61 -21.73 16.34
C ILE A 98 -14.37 -21.55 17.65
N THR A 99 -13.82 -22.08 18.74
CA THR A 99 -14.52 -22.12 20.04
C THR A 99 -13.87 -21.27 21.13
N SER A 100 -12.68 -20.72 20.87
CA SER A 100 -11.97 -19.86 21.82
C SER A 100 -11.09 -18.82 21.10
N SER A 101 -10.62 -17.82 21.87
CA SER A 101 -9.69 -16.81 21.36
C SER A 101 -8.33 -17.39 20.97
N ASP A 102 -7.81 -18.36 21.73
CA ASP A 102 -6.53 -19.01 21.42
C ASP A 102 -6.62 -19.82 20.13
N ASP A 103 -7.76 -20.49 19.96
CA ASP A 103 -8.09 -21.26 18.76
C ASP A 103 -8.22 -20.35 17.52
N PHE A 104 -8.82 -19.17 17.70
CA PHE A 104 -8.89 -18.13 16.69
C PHE A 104 -7.49 -17.65 16.27
N ASN A 105 -6.66 -17.24 17.24
CA ASN A 105 -5.32 -16.72 16.97
C ASN A 105 -4.46 -17.76 16.25
N SER A 106 -4.52 -19.02 16.70
CA SER A 106 -3.79 -20.13 16.06
C SER A 106 -4.24 -20.36 14.61
N ALA A 107 -5.54 -20.25 14.33
CA ALA A 107 -6.07 -20.36 12.97
C ALA A 107 -5.62 -19.19 12.09
N VAL A 108 -5.57 -17.96 12.63
CA VAL A 108 -5.08 -16.77 11.92
C VAL A 108 -3.59 -16.90 11.61
N ASP A 109 -2.78 -17.32 12.59
CA ASP A 109 -1.34 -17.50 12.40
C ASP A 109 -1.05 -18.53 11.30
N LEU A 110 -1.77 -19.65 11.32
CA LEU A 110 -1.65 -20.70 10.31
C LEU A 110 -2.06 -20.21 8.90
N LEU A 111 -3.13 -19.43 8.83
CA LEU A 111 -3.59 -18.82 7.58
C LEU A 111 -2.54 -17.83 7.03
N ILE A 112 -2.01 -16.94 7.88
CA ILE A 112 -1.00 -15.98 7.48
C ILE A 112 0.25 -16.70 7.00
N MET A 113 0.73 -17.71 7.76
CA MET A 113 1.89 -18.50 7.38
C MET A 113 1.71 -19.16 6.01
N THR A 114 0.56 -19.81 5.79
CA THR A 114 0.23 -20.46 4.52
C THR A 114 0.24 -19.46 3.35
N ILE A 115 -0.32 -18.27 3.54
CA ILE A 115 -0.30 -17.21 2.50
C ILE A 115 1.13 -16.76 2.21
N GLN A 116 1.96 -16.56 3.24
CA GLN A 116 3.34 -16.12 3.07
C GLN A 116 4.18 -17.17 2.34
N GLU A 117 4.03 -18.46 2.65
CA GLU A 117 4.73 -19.56 1.96
C GLU A 117 4.40 -19.59 0.46
N VAL A 118 3.13 -19.39 0.10
CA VAL A 118 2.71 -19.32 -1.31
C VAL A 118 3.28 -18.07 -1.99
N ILE A 119 3.27 -16.91 -1.32
CA ILE A 119 3.91 -15.70 -1.82
C ILE A 119 5.41 -15.94 -2.05
N GLU A 120 6.08 -16.62 -1.12
CA GLU A 120 7.52 -16.84 -1.20
C GLU A 120 7.93 -17.78 -2.34
N SER A 121 7.12 -18.81 -2.57
CA SER A 121 7.35 -19.83 -3.59
C SER A 121 6.92 -19.39 -4.99
N GLU A 122 5.80 -18.67 -5.11
CA GLU A 122 5.16 -18.38 -6.40
C GLU A 122 5.40 -16.96 -6.91
N ILE A 123 5.74 -16.00 -6.05
CA ILE A 123 5.95 -14.62 -6.47
C ILE A 123 7.44 -14.36 -6.66
N PRO A 124 7.88 -14.03 -7.89
CA PRO A 124 9.29 -13.82 -8.18
C PRO A 124 9.82 -12.62 -7.41
N LEU A 125 11.11 -12.67 -7.08
CA LEU A 125 11.81 -11.49 -6.58
C LEU A 125 12.01 -10.48 -7.72
N SER A 126 11.96 -9.20 -7.37
CA SER A 126 12.38 -8.13 -8.26
C SER A 126 13.88 -8.21 -8.50
N ASN A 127 14.31 -7.77 -9.68
CA ASN A 127 15.72 -7.55 -9.98
C ASN A 127 15.99 -6.04 -9.83
N PRO A 128 16.32 -5.56 -8.62
CA PRO A 128 16.59 -4.15 -8.42
C PRO A 128 17.84 -3.74 -9.20
N SER A 129 17.69 -2.78 -10.09
CA SER A 129 18.84 -2.12 -10.73
C SER A 129 19.30 -0.94 -9.86
N PRO A 130 20.56 -0.47 -10.00
CA PRO A 130 21.01 0.79 -9.40
C PRO A 130 20.17 2.02 -9.82
N HIS A 131 19.34 1.89 -10.87
CA HIS A 131 18.43 2.92 -11.37
C HIS A 131 16.96 2.65 -11.00
N SER A 132 16.66 1.52 -10.36
CA SER A 132 15.33 1.21 -9.85
C SER A 132 15.12 1.97 -8.53
N LYS A 133 14.44 3.11 -8.62
CA LYS A 133 14.09 4.13 -7.60
C LYS A 133 15.09 5.25 -7.42
#